data_AF-A0A7S4Q727-F1
#
_entry.id   AF-A0A7S4Q727-F1
#
_cell.length_a   1.000
_cell.length_b   1.000
_cell.length_c   1.000
_cell.angle_alpha   90.00
_cell.angle_beta   90.00
_cell.angle_gamma   90.00
#
_symmetry.space_group_name_H-M   'P 1'
#
loop_
_entity.id
_entity.type
_entity.pdbx_description
1 polymer ?
#
loop_
_entity_poly.entity_id
_entity_poly.type
_entity_poly.pdbx_seq_one_letter_code
_entity_poly.pdbx_strand_id
1 'polypeptide(L)'
;PFSRPGLKPDSRRISRLSPGLSPGPLVAISAMADVPLLVESPGPDNELHARQEVGTPRSTSGGSSPSRCRHQAGFDILRGLLRQPSSEVASWVFEQVASLSHADVDVEILPVFQLAGALNDVPMEAKQALVLNAIAGFGNMPSPRRAEAVRLALRTADVLKQANTSELWRHLPTGWKRDDKLVNSPKIVNCKVVDASRPAALYLPSHSSWCGTPSRDDTAGSELKAGHCRTRVEAGEPDPAAPRLVENLLRLLEEARLSEMAKEDADAVVREARVQGARLMQPRQLTDVVPELQLQERQQLTEALVEARVVPEEQRGVLEEVLRPGGYADKLSATLQTLGTLLEYAWVLIVLPLVEVLFALSMGSLPCGIPLMPWLRVDSVFAVAFTCAVYCTAYALAPVYHKLREDPAGAVQRFQMLPEDTELKVTLEAAVPGVGLSTVRTAGIGTLTCACLVLAGAFWAAVGVLELLAAMFVGCSGVLLSTGMLLVALRFGIAILFLHSLFRCMDEAQRHRSRRPLLGGPLSELYEESAPGGGSSRRAPLPRPPPSKPRDFI
;
A
#
# COMPACT_ATOMS: atom_id res chain seq x y z
N PRO A 1 -23.06 -71.77 42.50
CA PRO A 1 -24.09 -70.71 42.33
C PRO A 1 -23.69 -69.75 41.21
N PHE A 2 -24.22 -70.04 40.01
CA PHE A 2 -24.30 -69.28 38.76
C PHE A 2 -23.00 -68.62 38.21
N SER A 3 -22.36 -69.09 37.12
CA SER A 3 -22.84 -69.31 35.72
C SER A 3 -23.40 -67.99 35.13
N ARG A 4 -23.06 -67.48 33.94
CA ARG A 4 -22.42 -68.00 32.71
C ARG A 4 -22.32 -66.79 31.71
N PRO A 5 -21.97 -66.95 30.41
CA PRO A 5 -21.04 -66.06 29.69
C PRO A 5 -21.57 -65.47 28.37
N GLY A 6 -20.68 -64.80 27.62
CA GLY A 6 -20.47 -65.04 26.18
C GLY A 6 -21.51 -64.54 25.17
N LEU A 7 -21.13 -63.54 24.38
CA LEU A 7 -21.75 -63.23 23.10
C LEU A 7 -20.71 -63.38 21.98
N LYS A 8 -20.98 -64.35 21.10
CA LYS A 8 -20.31 -64.61 19.83
C LYS A 8 -20.73 -63.57 18.78
N PRO A 9 -19.91 -63.36 17.74
CA PRO A 9 -20.21 -62.47 16.63
C PRO A 9 -21.09 -63.17 15.59
N ASP A 10 -22.04 -62.43 15.03
CA ASP A 10 -22.85 -62.91 13.91
C ASP A 10 -22.27 -62.42 12.58
N SER A 11 -21.95 -63.38 11.73
CA SER A 11 -21.60 -63.22 10.32
C SER A 11 -22.70 -63.86 9.50
N ARG A 12 -23.19 -63.13 8.48
CA ARG A 12 -23.68 -63.58 7.14
C ARG A 12 -25.01 -62.92 6.74
N ARG A 13 -24.93 -62.02 5.74
CA ARG A 13 -25.49 -62.19 4.38
C ARG A 13 -25.14 -60.95 3.54
N ILE A 14 -24.27 -61.08 2.52
CA ILE A 14 -24.61 -61.46 1.12
C ILE A 14 -25.38 -60.30 0.46
N SER A 15 -24.83 -59.51 -0.47
CA SER A 15 -24.38 -59.88 -1.82
C SER A 15 -23.86 -58.66 -2.61
N ARG A 16 -22.83 -58.89 -3.46
CA ARG A 16 -22.63 -58.37 -4.85
C ARG A 16 -22.47 -56.85 -5.00
N LEU A 17 -21.40 -56.30 -5.59
CA LEU A 17 -20.81 -56.57 -6.91
C LEU A 17 -19.30 -56.18 -6.91
N SER A 18 -18.46 -57.03 -7.49
CA SER A 18 -17.14 -56.66 -8.04
C SER A 18 -17.32 -56.06 -9.46
N PRO A 19 -16.27 -55.70 -10.24
CA PRO A 19 -14.85 -55.50 -9.92
C PRO A 19 -14.24 -54.22 -10.55
N GLY A 20 -13.01 -53.91 -10.15
CA GLY A 20 -12.00 -53.40 -11.08
C GLY A 20 -11.63 -51.94 -10.90
N LEU A 21 -10.42 -51.69 -10.40
CA LEU A 21 -9.54 -50.62 -10.89
C LEU A 21 -8.15 -50.73 -10.23
N SER A 22 -7.18 -51.09 -11.07
CA SER A 22 -5.81 -50.57 -11.07
C SER A 22 -5.51 -50.29 -12.56
N PRO A 23 -4.70 -49.30 -12.97
CA PRO A 23 -3.63 -48.60 -12.25
C PRO A 23 -3.75 -47.05 -12.29
N GLY A 24 -2.84 -46.32 -11.61
CA GLY A 24 -2.65 -44.86 -11.79
C GLY A 24 -2.16 -44.50 -13.21
N PRO A 25 -1.82 -43.23 -13.55
CA PRO A 25 -1.22 -42.18 -12.71
C PRO A 25 -1.71 -40.72 -13.02
N LEU A 26 -1.09 -39.73 -12.34
CA LEU A 26 -0.77 -38.37 -12.82
C LEU A 26 -1.69 -37.74 -13.88
N VAL A 27 -2.56 -36.80 -13.49
CA VAL A 27 -2.93 -35.52 -14.14
C VAL A 27 -4.10 -34.93 -13.37
N ALA A 28 -3.86 -33.90 -12.55
CA ALA A 28 -4.88 -32.98 -12.04
C ALA A 28 -4.22 -31.70 -11.47
N ILE A 29 -3.46 -31.01 -12.31
CA ILE A 29 -3.17 -29.58 -12.13
C ILE A 29 -3.78 -28.92 -13.37
N SER A 30 -5.09 -28.64 -13.32
CA SER A 30 -5.81 -27.72 -14.20
C SER A 30 -7.33 -27.91 -14.00
N ALA A 31 -7.88 -27.39 -12.90
CA ALA A 31 -9.33 -27.14 -12.75
C ALA A 31 -9.60 -26.44 -11.41
N MET A 32 -9.41 -25.12 -11.35
CA MET A 32 -10.19 -24.19 -10.51
C MET A 32 -9.96 -22.75 -11.04
N ALA A 33 -10.31 -22.57 -12.31
CA ALA A 33 -10.86 -21.31 -12.80
C ALA A 33 -12.37 -21.53 -12.95
N ASP A 34 -13.16 -20.47 -12.78
CA ASP A 34 -14.63 -20.42 -12.79
C ASP A 34 -15.32 -20.60 -11.42
N VAL A 35 -15.19 -19.56 -10.59
CA VAL A 35 -16.25 -19.16 -9.66
C VAL A 35 -16.85 -17.86 -10.20
N PRO A 36 -18.10 -17.86 -10.71
CA PRO A 36 -18.76 -16.62 -11.09
C PRO A 36 -19.15 -15.88 -9.81
N LEU A 37 -18.45 -14.79 -9.51
CA LEU A 37 -18.89 -13.78 -8.55
C LEU A 37 -20.09 -13.04 -9.16
N LEU A 38 -21.29 -13.52 -8.82
CA LEU A 38 -22.51 -12.72 -8.87
C LEU A 38 -22.38 -11.61 -7.82
N VAL A 39 -21.79 -10.49 -8.24
CA VAL A 39 -21.98 -9.20 -7.57
C VAL A 39 -23.27 -8.63 -8.13
N GLU A 40 -24.36 -8.77 -7.38
CA GLU A 40 -25.56 -7.97 -7.60
C GLU A 40 -25.19 -6.50 -7.44
N SER A 41 -25.10 -5.81 -8.58
CA SER A 41 -25.06 -4.36 -8.66
C SER A 41 -26.46 -3.83 -8.31
N PRO A 42 -26.64 -2.95 -7.32
CA PRO A 42 -27.90 -2.24 -7.17
C PRO A 42 -28.04 -1.30 -8.37
N GLY A 43 -28.98 -1.61 -9.25
CA GLY A 43 -29.33 -0.77 -10.40
C GLY A 43 -29.92 0.57 -9.94
N PRO A 44 -29.61 1.70 -10.62
CA PRO A 44 -30.28 2.95 -10.35
C PRO A 44 -31.52 3.06 -11.25
N ASP A 45 -32.65 2.55 -10.75
CA ASP A 45 -33.97 2.95 -11.26
C ASP A 45 -34.33 4.31 -10.64
N ASN A 46 -33.74 5.37 -11.19
CA ASN A 46 -34.21 6.74 -10.99
C ASN A 46 -34.46 7.37 -12.36
N GLU A 47 -35.55 6.94 -13.00
CA GLU A 47 -36.21 7.71 -14.05
C GLU A 47 -36.79 9.00 -13.43
N LEU A 48 -35.95 10.03 -13.34
CA LEU A 48 -36.40 11.38 -13.11
C LEU A 48 -36.91 11.93 -14.45
N HIS A 49 -38.22 11.79 -14.69
CA HIS A 49 -38.92 12.51 -15.76
C HIS A 49 -38.87 14.03 -15.50
N ALA A 50 -37.79 14.67 -15.90
CA ALA A 50 -37.74 16.12 -16.04
C ALA A 50 -38.56 16.50 -17.29
N ARG A 51 -39.75 17.05 -17.02
CA ARG A 51 -40.66 17.64 -18.00
C ARG A 51 -39.96 18.84 -18.65
N GLN A 52 -39.38 18.63 -19.82
CA GLN A 52 -38.76 19.69 -20.62
C GLN A 52 -39.88 20.44 -21.36
N GLU A 53 -40.25 21.61 -20.84
CA GLU A 53 -41.09 22.56 -21.58
C GLU A 53 -40.34 23.06 -22.81
N VAL A 54 -40.80 22.63 -23.98
CA VAL A 54 -40.32 23.07 -25.28
C VAL A 54 -40.83 24.48 -25.54
N GLY A 55 -40.09 25.47 -25.03
CA GLY A 55 -40.19 26.86 -25.47
C GLY A 55 -39.34 27.06 -26.71
N THR A 56 -39.94 27.06 -27.90
CA THR A 56 -39.28 27.44 -29.17
C THR A 56 -38.73 28.86 -29.10
N PRO A 57 -37.40 29.10 -29.15
CA PRO A 57 -36.86 30.44 -29.27
C PRO A 57 -36.85 30.87 -30.72
N ARG A 58 -37.41 32.07 -30.94
CA ARG A 58 -37.45 32.81 -32.19
C ARG A 58 -36.02 33.04 -32.68
N SER A 59 -35.68 32.52 -33.85
CA SER A 59 -34.39 32.72 -34.51
C SER A 59 -34.17 34.19 -34.86
N THR A 60 -33.35 34.88 -34.07
CA THR A 60 -32.64 36.09 -34.48
C THR A 60 -31.24 35.68 -34.94
N SER A 61 -31.08 35.60 -36.27
CA SER A 61 -29.80 35.45 -36.93
C SER A 61 -28.96 36.72 -36.74
N GLY A 62 -27.84 36.63 -36.04
CA GLY A 62 -26.89 37.74 -35.98
C GLY A 62 -25.76 37.53 -34.98
N GLY A 63 -24.62 37.01 -35.47
CA GLY A 63 -23.35 36.99 -34.75
C GLY A 63 -23.14 35.77 -33.84
N SER A 64 -22.74 34.64 -34.43
CA SER A 64 -22.17 33.54 -33.66
C SER A 64 -20.82 33.99 -33.07
N SER A 65 -20.83 34.48 -31.84
CA SER A 65 -19.59 34.78 -31.11
C SER A 65 -18.72 33.51 -31.03
N PRO A 66 -17.43 33.58 -31.42
CA PRO A 66 -16.52 32.44 -31.42
C PRO A 66 -16.38 31.76 -30.03
N SER A 67 -16.73 32.45 -28.95
CA SER A 67 -16.76 31.92 -27.58
C SER A 67 -17.74 30.75 -27.40
N ARG A 68 -18.84 30.68 -28.17
CA ARG A 68 -19.85 29.63 -27.96
C ARG A 68 -19.37 28.24 -28.39
N CYS A 69 -18.46 28.16 -29.37
CA CYS A 69 -17.92 26.90 -29.85
C CYS A 69 -16.87 26.30 -28.91
N ARG A 70 -16.07 27.14 -28.22
CA ARG A 70 -15.05 26.65 -27.26
C ARG A 70 -15.68 25.94 -26.06
N HIS A 71 -16.77 26.48 -25.51
CA HIS A 71 -17.46 25.85 -24.37
C HIS A 71 -18.05 24.48 -24.73
N GLN A 72 -18.54 24.28 -25.96
CA GLN A 72 -19.11 23.00 -26.38
C GLN A 72 -18.09 21.86 -26.30
N ALA A 73 -16.84 22.09 -26.72
CA ALA A 73 -15.78 21.08 -26.64
C ALA A 73 -15.49 20.67 -25.18
N GLY A 74 -15.47 21.63 -24.26
CA GLY A 74 -15.31 21.36 -22.83
C GLY A 74 -16.47 20.53 -22.24
N PHE A 75 -17.71 20.79 -22.64
CA PHE A 75 -18.87 19.97 -22.23
C PHE A 75 -18.79 18.54 -22.75
N ASP A 76 -18.30 18.34 -23.97
CA ASP A 76 -18.13 17.01 -24.55
C ASP A 76 -17.03 16.22 -23.82
N ILE A 77 -15.92 16.88 -23.45
CA ILE A 77 -14.87 16.30 -22.60
C ILE A 77 -15.44 15.91 -21.23
N LEU A 78 -16.16 16.83 -20.56
CA LEU A 78 -16.76 16.55 -19.25
C LEU A 78 -17.70 15.34 -19.30
N ARG A 79 -18.59 15.30 -20.30
CA ARG A 79 -19.52 14.17 -20.48
C ARG A 79 -18.78 12.86 -20.76
N GLY A 80 -17.67 12.91 -21.48
CA GLY A 80 -16.77 11.78 -21.68
C GLY A 80 -16.19 11.28 -20.37
N LEU A 81 -15.59 12.17 -19.57
CA LEU A 81 -14.97 11.85 -18.28
C LEU A 81 -15.99 11.30 -17.27
N LEU A 82 -17.20 11.85 -17.22
CA LEU A 82 -18.26 11.35 -16.33
C LEU A 82 -18.77 9.95 -16.71
N ARG A 83 -18.52 9.49 -17.94
CA ARG A 83 -18.88 8.14 -18.42
C ARG A 83 -17.73 7.14 -18.32
N GLN A 84 -16.50 7.62 -18.15
CA GLN A 84 -15.31 6.78 -18.05
C GLN A 84 -15.18 6.14 -16.66
N PRO A 85 -14.52 4.97 -16.57
CA PRO A 85 -14.17 4.40 -15.27
C PRO A 85 -13.24 5.35 -14.51
N SER A 86 -13.38 5.39 -13.19
CA SER A 86 -12.65 6.33 -12.33
C SER A 86 -11.13 6.30 -12.56
N SER A 87 -10.53 5.12 -12.77
CA SER A 87 -9.10 4.96 -13.07
C SER A 87 -8.65 5.69 -14.34
N GLU A 88 -9.48 5.71 -15.39
CA GLU A 88 -9.17 6.43 -16.63
C GLU A 88 -9.29 7.93 -16.42
N VAL A 89 -10.31 8.39 -15.68
CA VAL A 89 -10.46 9.80 -15.31
C VAL A 89 -9.25 10.30 -14.54
N ALA A 90 -8.78 9.52 -13.55
CA ALA A 90 -7.58 9.85 -12.80
C ALA A 90 -6.34 9.91 -13.71
N SER A 91 -6.11 8.88 -14.53
CA SER A 91 -4.98 8.85 -15.48
C SER A 91 -5.02 10.06 -16.41
N TRP A 92 -6.18 10.39 -16.96
CA TRP A 92 -6.38 11.56 -17.80
C TRP A 92 -6.02 12.84 -17.06
N VAL A 93 -6.53 13.06 -15.84
CA VAL A 93 -6.21 14.25 -15.04
C VAL A 93 -4.70 14.36 -14.83
N PHE A 94 -4.02 13.27 -14.47
CA PHE A 94 -2.57 13.28 -14.26
C PHE A 94 -1.79 13.55 -15.54
N GLU A 95 -2.21 13.01 -16.68
CA GLU A 95 -1.60 13.30 -17.99
C GLU A 95 -1.75 14.78 -18.35
N GLN A 96 -2.91 15.39 -18.04
CA GLN A 96 -3.11 16.82 -18.25
C GLN A 96 -2.20 17.67 -17.34
N VAL A 97 -2.11 17.35 -16.05
CA VAL A 97 -1.23 18.08 -15.12
C VAL A 97 0.25 17.88 -15.49
N ALA A 98 0.64 16.68 -15.93
CA ALA A 98 2.00 16.42 -16.41
C ALA A 98 2.29 17.24 -17.67
N SER A 99 1.32 17.35 -18.58
CA SER A 99 1.44 18.20 -19.78
C SER A 99 1.64 19.68 -19.44
N LEU A 100 0.98 20.18 -18.39
CA LEU A 100 1.15 21.57 -17.91
C LEU A 100 2.56 21.85 -17.35
N SER A 101 3.30 20.82 -16.95
CA SER A 101 4.68 20.96 -16.45
C SER A 101 5.72 21.16 -17.56
N HIS A 102 5.36 20.88 -18.82
CA HIS A 102 6.26 21.10 -19.94
C HIS A 102 6.32 22.57 -20.34
N ALA A 103 7.54 23.04 -20.55
CA ALA A 103 7.81 24.45 -20.79
C ALA A 103 7.16 24.98 -22.09
N ASP A 104 7.09 24.16 -23.13
CA ASP A 104 6.72 24.60 -24.49
C ASP A 104 5.26 24.30 -24.86
N VAL A 105 4.43 23.96 -23.88
CA VAL A 105 3.03 23.60 -24.11
C VAL A 105 2.15 24.84 -24.12
N ASP A 106 1.43 25.04 -25.22
CA ASP A 106 0.36 26.03 -25.29
C ASP A 106 -0.86 25.52 -24.51
N VAL A 107 -1.12 26.16 -23.37
CA VAL A 107 -2.17 25.79 -22.43
C VAL A 107 -3.56 25.86 -23.08
N GLU A 108 -3.78 26.79 -24.02
CA GLU A 108 -5.11 26.97 -24.65
C GLU A 108 -5.53 25.77 -25.51
N ILE A 109 -4.56 25.00 -26.00
CA ILE A 109 -4.80 23.82 -26.84
C ILE A 109 -5.13 22.60 -25.98
N LEU A 110 -4.74 22.60 -24.70
CA LEU A 110 -4.91 21.44 -23.84
C LEU A 110 -6.39 21.16 -23.54
N PRO A 111 -6.81 19.88 -23.57
CA PRO A 111 -8.15 19.46 -23.17
C PRO A 111 -8.59 19.95 -21.79
N VAL A 112 -7.66 20.02 -20.83
CA VAL A 112 -7.95 20.52 -19.47
C VAL A 112 -8.36 21.99 -19.46
N PHE A 113 -7.83 22.80 -20.38
CA PHE A 113 -8.19 24.22 -20.49
C PHE A 113 -9.59 24.40 -21.07
N GLN A 114 -9.95 23.60 -22.07
CA GLN A 114 -11.32 23.57 -22.61
C GLN A 114 -12.32 23.10 -21.55
N LEU A 115 -11.95 22.08 -20.77
CA LEU A 115 -12.74 21.60 -19.64
C LEU A 115 -12.91 22.68 -18.57
N ALA A 116 -11.85 23.43 -18.24
CA ALA A 116 -11.88 24.51 -17.27
C ALA A 116 -12.93 25.58 -17.62
N GLY A 117 -12.94 26.06 -18.87
CA GLY A 117 -13.94 27.02 -19.32
C GLY A 117 -15.38 26.50 -19.23
N ALA A 118 -15.60 25.21 -19.53
CA ALA A 118 -16.92 24.59 -19.39
C ALA A 118 -17.34 24.37 -17.93
N LEU A 119 -16.40 24.11 -17.01
CA LEU A 119 -16.69 23.83 -15.60
C LEU A 119 -17.41 24.99 -14.89
N ASN A 120 -17.29 26.23 -15.37
CA ASN A 120 -18.00 27.36 -14.77
C ASN A 120 -19.53 27.21 -14.90
N ASP A 121 -20.01 26.80 -16.08
CA ASP A 121 -21.42 26.73 -16.45
C ASP A 121 -22.10 25.40 -16.04
N VAL A 122 -21.32 24.45 -15.53
CA VAL A 122 -21.75 23.10 -15.18
C VAL A 122 -22.41 23.09 -13.79
N PRO A 123 -23.48 22.31 -13.56
CA PRO A 123 -24.09 22.17 -12.25
C PRO A 123 -23.11 21.56 -11.24
N MET A 124 -23.24 21.97 -9.98
CA MET A 124 -22.31 21.62 -8.90
C MET A 124 -22.14 20.09 -8.73
N GLU A 125 -23.22 19.33 -8.94
CA GLU A 125 -23.23 17.87 -8.84
C GLU A 125 -22.27 17.22 -9.84
N ALA A 126 -22.18 17.76 -11.05
CA ALA A 126 -21.27 17.25 -12.07
C ALA A 126 -19.80 17.62 -11.77
N LYS A 127 -19.55 18.79 -11.16
CA LYS A 127 -18.20 19.17 -10.68
C LYS A 127 -17.75 18.22 -9.58
N GLN A 128 -18.62 17.95 -8.61
CA GLN A 128 -18.35 17.00 -7.53
C GLN A 128 -18.13 15.59 -8.08
N ALA A 129 -19.00 15.11 -8.98
CA ALA A 129 -18.85 13.78 -9.58
C ALA A 129 -17.52 13.61 -10.32
N LEU A 130 -17.06 14.63 -11.06
CA LEU A 130 -15.77 14.61 -11.72
C LEU A 130 -14.61 14.48 -10.72
N VAL A 131 -14.63 15.30 -9.66
CA VAL A 131 -13.61 15.27 -8.60
C VAL A 131 -13.63 13.93 -7.87
N LEU A 132 -14.82 13.43 -7.52
CA LEU A 132 -15.00 12.12 -6.89
C LEU A 132 -14.44 10.99 -7.75
N ASN A 133 -14.74 11.00 -9.06
CA ASN A 133 -14.21 10.00 -10.00
C ASN A 133 -12.69 10.08 -10.12
N ALA A 134 -12.12 11.29 -10.17
CA ALA A 134 -10.67 11.46 -10.23
C ALA A 134 -9.96 10.95 -8.96
N ILE A 135 -10.48 11.29 -7.76
CA ILE A 135 -9.89 10.83 -6.50
C ILE A 135 -10.09 9.31 -6.36
N ALA A 136 -11.29 8.78 -6.63
CA ALA A 136 -11.56 7.34 -6.58
C ALA A 136 -10.66 6.57 -7.56
N GLY A 137 -10.41 7.14 -8.72
CA GLY A 137 -9.54 6.59 -9.75
C GLY A 137 -8.08 6.52 -9.35
N PHE A 138 -7.59 7.51 -8.59
CA PHE A 138 -6.21 7.52 -8.11
C PHE A 138 -5.87 6.23 -7.34
N GLY A 139 -6.80 5.75 -6.51
CA GLY A 139 -6.63 4.51 -5.77
C GLY A 139 -6.51 3.26 -6.64
N ASN A 140 -7.16 3.26 -7.80
CA ASN A 140 -7.19 2.14 -8.75
C ASN A 140 -6.02 2.16 -9.75
N MET A 141 -5.20 3.20 -9.77
CA MET A 141 -4.04 3.26 -10.66
C MET A 141 -2.92 2.30 -10.23
N PRO A 142 -2.10 1.79 -11.16
CA PRO A 142 -0.91 1.01 -10.81
C PRO A 142 0.04 1.79 -9.89
N SER A 143 0.71 1.09 -8.97
CA SER A 143 1.64 1.71 -8.00
C SER A 143 2.65 2.70 -8.60
N PRO A 144 3.37 2.40 -9.69
CA PRO A 144 4.34 3.34 -10.26
C PRO A 144 3.68 4.64 -10.75
N ARG A 145 2.46 4.56 -11.30
CA ARG A 145 1.69 5.73 -11.74
C ARG A 145 1.16 6.55 -10.57
N ARG A 146 0.75 5.91 -9.47
CA ARG A 146 0.36 6.63 -8.23
C ARG A 146 1.55 7.38 -7.64
N ALA A 147 2.73 6.76 -7.64
CA ALA A 147 3.94 7.43 -7.17
C ALA A 147 4.29 8.65 -8.02
N GLU A 148 4.23 8.54 -9.35
CA GLU A 148 4.39 9.67 -10.27
C GLU A 148 3.37 10.79 -10.00
N ALA A 149 2.10 10.44 -9.84
CA ALA A 149 1.03 11.36 -9.48
C ALA A 149 1.28 12.09 -8.15
N VAL A 150 1.75 11.38 -7.11
CA VAL A 150 2.10 11.99 -5.81
C VAL A 150 3.29 12.94 -5.97
N ARG A 151 4.33 12.57 -6.72
CA ARG A 151 5.47 13.48 -6.99
C ARG A 151 5.01 14.76 -7.68
N LEU A 152 4.14 14.64 -8.68
CA LEU A 152 3.59 15.78 -9.40
C LEU A 152 2.75 16.68 -8.48
N ALA A 153 1.93 16.08 -7.61
CA ALA A 153 1.15 16.80 -6.61
C ALA A 153 2.03 17.54 -5.59
N LEU A 154 3.09 16.90 -5.08
CA LEU A 154 4.05 17.53 -4.16
C LEU A 154 4.78 18.70 -4.82
N ARG A 155 5.27 18.51 -6.06
CA ARG A 155 5.87 19.61 -6.84
C ARG A 155 4.90 20.77 -7.03
N THR A 156 3.66 20.48 -7.39
CA THR A 156 2.63 21.51 -7.58
C THR A 156 2.33 22.25 -6.27
N ALA A 157 2.27 21.54 -5.14
CA ALA A 157 2.06 22.13 -3.82
C ALA A 157 3.23 23.04 -3.40
N ASP A 158 4.47 22.60 -3.58
CA ASP A 158 5.67 23.39 -3.31
C ASP A 158 5.68 24.67 -4.16
N VAL A 159 5.37 24.53 -5.44
CA VAL A 159 5.31 25.61 -6.40
C VAL A 159 4.23 26.64 -6.02
N LEU A 160 3.04 26.19 -5.60
CA LEU A 160 1.98 27.07 -5.09
C LEU A 160 2.36 27.77 -3.78
N LYS A 161 3.06 27.07 -2.88
CA LYS A 161 3.54 27.62 -1.61
C LYS A 161 4.62 28.69 -1.84
N GLN A 162 5.52 28.45 -2.77
CA GLN A 162 6.51 29.44 -3.24
C GLN A 162 5.83 30.63 -3.90
N ALA A 163 4.84 30.39 -4.77
CA ALA A 163 4.07 31.47 -5.37
C ALA A 163 3.43 32.35 -4.29
N ASN A 164 2.73 31.77 -3.31
CA ASN A 164 2.06 32.50 -2.22
C ASN A 164 3.01 33.33 -1.33
N THR A 165 4.26 32.89 -1.19
CA THR A 165 5.28 33.65 -0.43
C THR A 165 6.00 34.69 -1.27
N SER A 166 6.14 34.46 -2.58
CA SER A 166 6.73 35.41 -3.51
C SER A 166 5.79 36.59 -3.75
N GLU A 167 6.34 37.80 -3.91
CA GLU A 167 5.57 38.99 -4.29
C GLU A 167 4.95 38.89 -5.70
N LEU A 168 5.08 37.75 -6.38
CA LEU A 168 4.49 37.47 -7.68
C LEU A 168 2.97 37.72 -7.70
N TRP A 169 2.26 37.39 -6.61
CA TRP A 169 0.83 37.70 -6.48
C TRP A 169 0.53 39.21 -6.41
N ARG A 170 1.50 40.04 -6.02
CA ARG A 170 1.32 41.50 -6.01
C ARG A 170 1.43 42.11 -7.41
N HIS A 171 2.07 41.40 -8.34
CA HIS A 171 2.28 41.86 -9.72
C HIS A 171 1.31 41.25 -10.73
N LEU A 172 0.54 40.23 -10.36
CA LEU A 172 -0.59 39.80 -11.17
C LEU A 172 -1.58 40.96 -11.35
N PRO A 173 -2.19 41.10 -12.55
CA PRO A 173 -3.09 42.21 -12.85
C PRO A 173 -4.14 42.37 -11.76
N THR A 174 -4.37 43.61 -11.34
CA THR A 174 -5.15 44.00 -10.15
C THR A 174 -6.60 43.48 -10.11
N GLY A 175 -7.09 42.81 -11.15
CA GLY A 175 -8.40 42.15 -11.19
C GLY A 175 -8.59 41.04 -10.14
N TRP A 176 -7.51 40.51 -9.56
CA TRP A 176 -7.60 39.53 -8.46
C TRP A 176 -7.70 40.13 -7.06
N LYS A 177 -7.39 41.43 -6.88
CA LYS A 177 -7.68 42.11 -5.62
C LYS A 177 -9.18 42.32 -5.56
N ARG A 178 -9.85 41.52 -4.72
CA ARG A 178 -11.27 41.65 -4.37
C ARG A 178 -11.58 43.11 -4.04
N ASP A 179 -12.19 43.82 -4.98
CA ASP A 179 -12.75 45.14 -4.75
C ASP A 179 -14.02 44.95 -3.92
N ASP A 180 -13.88 44.83 -2.59
CA ASP A 180 -14.98 44.80 -1.62
C ASP A 180 -15.83 46.09 -1.62
N LYS A 181 -15.63 47.00 -2.58
CA LYS A 181 -16.25 48.33 -2.63
C LYS A 181 -17.11 48.63 -3.86
N LEU A 182 -17.29 47.70 -4.80
CA LEU A 182 -18.02 48.00 -6.04
C LEU A 182 -19.22 47.05 -6.28
N VAL A 183 -20.17 47.07 -5.34
CA VAL A 183 -21.57 46.81 -5.65
C VAL A 183 -22.26 48.17 -5.78
N ASN A 184 -22.81 48.46 -6.97
CA ASN A 184 -23.51 49.69 -7.39
C ASN A 184 -22.70 50.74 -8.14
N SER A 185 -22.38 50.47 -9.41
CA SER A 185 -22.51 51.48 -10.48
C SER A 185 -22.39 50.85 -11.87
N PRO A 186 -23.39 51.00 -12.77
CA PRO A 186 -23.22 50.63 -14.16
C PRO A 186 -22.63 51.83 -14.92
N LYS A 187 -21.41 51.68 -15.45
CA LYS A 187 -20.93 52.55 -16.54
C LYS A 187 -20.61 51.71 -17.75
N ILE A 188 -21.40 51.97 -18.79
CA ILE A 188 -21.25 51.49 -20.16
C ILE A 188 -19.95 52.07 -20.71
N VAL A 189 -19.00 51.22 -21.08
CA VAL A 189 -17.79 51.62 -21.80
C VAL A 189 -17.90 51.12 -23.24
N ASN A 190 -17.97 52.07 -24.17
CA ASN A 190 -17.91 51.84 -25.61
C ASN A 190 -16.46 51.54 -26.01
N CYS A 191 -16.19 50.34 -26.49
CA CYS A 191 -14.89 49.99 -27.08
C CYS A 191 -14.88 50.37 -28.57
N LYS A 192 -13.95 51.27 -28.91
CA LYS A 192 -13.67 51.70 -30.29
C LYS A 192 -12.63 50.73 -30.87
N VAL A 193 -12.99 50.07 -31.97
CA VAL A 193 -12.12 49.20 -32.76
C VAL A 193 -11.01 50.04 -33.40
N VAL A 194 -9.76 49.63 -33.23
CA VAL A 194 -8.61 50.13 -33.99
C VAL A 194 -8.00 48.94 -34.71
N ASP A 195 -8.15 48.94 -36.04
CA ASP A 195 -7.40 48.10 -36.96
C ASP A 195 -5.95 48.58 -37.04
N ALA A 196 -5.01 47.64 -36.98
CA ALA A 196 -3.66 47.85 -37.49
C ALA A 196 -3.09 46.51 -37.99
N SER A 197 -3.11 46.37 -39.31
CA SER A 197 -2.40 45.35 -40.08
C SER A 197 -0.99 45.83 -40.40
N ARG A 198 0.04 45.02 -40.13
CA ARG A 198 1.12 44.65 -41.09
C ARG A 198 2.20 43.72 -40.49
N PRO A 199 2.87 42.90 -41.33
CA PRO A 199 3.84 41.88 -40.92
C PRO A 199 5.31 42.24 -41.24
N ALA A 200 6.26 41.65 -40.50
CA ALA A 200 7.69 41.49 -40.80
C ALA A 200 8.34 40.81 -39.57
N ALA A 201 9.35 39.94 -39.61
CA ALA A 201 10.17 39.37 -40.66
C ALA A 201 10.83 38.10 -40.10
N LEU A 202 11.18 37.19 -41.01
CA LEU A 202 12.02 36.01 -40.78
C LEU A 202 13.40 36.40 -40.26
N TYR A 203 13.86 35.72 -39.21
CA TYR A 203 15.28 35.61 -38.87
C TYR A 203 15.58 34.19 -38.35
N LEU A 204 16.28 33.41 -39.16
CA LEU A 204 17.03 32.23 -38.73
C LEU A 204 18.45 32.69 -38.37
N PRO A 205 19.11 32.00 -37.41
CA PRO A 205 20.47 31.61 -37.68
C PRO A 205 20.76 30.15 -37.36
N SER A 206 21.56 29.60 -38.24
CA SER A 206 22.14 28.26 -38.28
C SER A 206 23.47 28.16 -37.51
N HIS A 207 23.83 26.92 -37.16
CA HIS A 207 25.18 26.37 -36.94
C HIS A 207 25.92 26.61 -35.61
N SER A 208 26.18 25.52 -34.87
CA SER A 208 27.51 24.84 -34.70
C SER A 208 27.49 24.01 -33.41
N SER A 209 27.44 22.67 -33.45
CA SER A 209 28.57 21.72 -33.56
C SER A 209 29.72 21.95 -32.57
N TRP A 210 29.62 21.39 -31.36
CA TRP A 210 30.78 21.13 -30.49
C TRP A 210 30.70 19.71 -29.92
N CYS A 211 31.50 18.82 -30.50
CA CYS A 211 31.96 17.57 -29.90
C CYS A 211 33.16 17.89 -29.02
N GLY A 212 33.15 17.45 -27.77
CA GLY A 212 34.30 17.50 -26.88
C GLY A 212 34.29 16.31 -25.95
N THR A 213 35.05 15.27 -26.30
CA THR A 213 35.53 14.26 -25.35
C THR A 213 36.84 14.76 -24.74
N PRO A 214 37.11 14.42 -23.47
CA PRO A 214 38.42 13.88 -23.13
C PRO A 214 38.26 12.63 -22.25
N SER A 215 38.86 11.52 -22.63
CA SER A 215 40.26 11.15 -22.35
C SER A 215 40.38 10.41 -21.01
N ARG A 216 40.87 9.18 -21.18
CA ARG A 216 41.15 8.13 -20.20
C ARG A 216 42.63 8.24 -19.81
N ASP A 217 42.98 7.56 -18.72
CA ASP A 217 44.31 7.43 -18.06
C ASP A 217 44.53 8.51 -16.97
N ASP A 218 44.92 8.24 -15.72
CA ASP A 218 45.72 7.14 -15.21
C ASP A 218 45.60 6.92 -13.68
N THR A 219 45.96 5.69 -13.31
CA THR A 219 46.46 5.08 -12.06
C THR A 219 46.73 5.87 -10.74
N ALA A 220 46.30 5.20 -9.65
CA ALA A 220 46.98 4.95 -8.36
C ALA A 220 47.32 6.10 -7.37
N GLY A 221 46.91 5.91 -6.10
CA GLY A 221 47.52 6.62 -4.96
C GLY A 221 46.62 6.73 -3.73
N SER A 222 46.91 5.90 -2.73
CA SER A 222 46.34 5.89 -1.37
C SER A 222 46.44 7.23 -0.62
N GLU A 223 45.39 7.60 0.13
CA GLU A 223 45.46 7.95 1.56
C GLU A 223 44.06 8.24 2.13
N LEU A 224 43.58 7.33 2.99
CA LEU A 224 42.39 7.54 3.81
C LEU A 224 42.70 8.58 4.90
N LYS A 225 42.36 9.84 4.64
CA LYS A 225 42.07 10.81 5.71
C LYS A 225 40.56 10.85 5.92
N ALA A 226 40.13 10.50 7.13
CA ALA A 226 38.78 10.71 7.64
C ALA A 226 38.48 12.22 7.69
N GLY A 227 38.12 12.77 6.53
CA GLY A 227 37.60 14.11 6.39
C GLY A 227 36.14 14.15 6.81
N HIS A 228 35.84 15.05 7.73
CA HIS A 228 34.49 15.50 8.05
C HIS A 228 33.67 15.68 6.76
N CYS A 229 32.75 14.76 6.52
CA CYS A 229 31.78 14.85 5.42
C CYS A 229 30.73 15.88 5.83
N ARG A 230 31.10 17.16 5.74
CA ARG A 230 30.17 18.28 5.75
C ARG A 230 29.52 18.24 4.38
N THR A 231 28.40 17.54 4.27
CA THR A 231 27.52 17.63 3.11
C THR A 231 27.12 19.10 2.97
N ARG A 232 27.84 19.80 2.09
CA ARG A 232 27.40 21.08 1.56
C ARG A 232 26.11 20.73 0.83
N VAL A 233 24.98 21.08 1.42
CA VAL A 233 23.70 21.12 0.71
C VAL A 233 23.94 22.13 -0.39
N GLU A 234 24.30 21.64 -1.58
CA GLU A 234 24.25 22.44 -2.79
C GLU A 234 22.79 22.87 -2.90
N ALA A 235 22.55 24.16 -2.67
CA ALA A 235 21.26 24.75 -2.99
C ALA A 235 21.07 24.52 -4.48
N GLY A 236 20.26 23.51 -4.83
CA GLY A 236 20.00 23.13 -6.20
C GLY A 236 19.61 24.36 -6.99
N GLU A 237 20.25 24.55 -8.13
CA GLU A 237 19.91 25.58 -9.10
C GLU A 237 18.39 25.49 -9.36
N PRO A 238 17.63 26.58 -9.18
CA PRO A 238 16.18 26.54 -9.23
C PRO A 238 15.74 26.01 -10.59
N ASP A 239 14.98 24.91 -10.57
CA ASP A 239 14.51 24.23 -11.77
C ASP A 239 13.78 25.24 -12.67
N PRO A 240 14.30 25.56 -13.88
CA PRO A 240 13.66 26.54 -14.78
C PRO A 240 12.26 26.10 -15.23
N ALA A 241 11.85 24.86 -14.96
CA ALA A 241 10.49 24.37 -15.19
C ALA A 241 9.47 24.86 -14.13
N ALA A 242 9.89 25.13 -12.89
CA ALA A 242 8.98 25.49 -11.80
C ALA A 242 8.15 26.77 -12.05
N PRO A 243 8.71 27.87 -12.62
CA PRO A 243 7.94 29.08 -12.89
C PRO A 243 6.82 28.88 -13.91
N ARG A 244 7.02 28.01 -14.91
CA ARG A 244 6.05 27.80 -15.99
C ARG A 244 4.85 26.96 -15.55
N LEU A 245 5.07 25.98 -14.67
CA LEU A 245 3.95 25.24 -14.09
C LEU A 245 3.01 26.17 -13.31
N VAL A 246 3.54 27.13 -12.54
CA VAL A 246 2.72 28.16 -11.86
C VAL A 246 1.89 28.93 -12.88
N GLU A 247 2.54 29.47 -13.91
CA GLU A 247 1.90 30.34 -14.88
C GLU A 247 0.80 29.59 -15.65
N ASN A 248 1.09 28.37 -16.09
CA ASN A 248 0.15 27.51 -16.78
C ASN A 248 -1.04 27.14 -15.88
N LEU A 249 -0.78 26.84 -14.60
CA LEU A 249 -1.83 26.56 -13.64
C LEU A 249 -2.67 27.82 -13.34
N LEU A 250 -2.06 28.99 -13.17
CA LEU A 250 -2.78 30.25 -12.93
C LEU A 250 -3.70 30.60 -14.11
N ARG A 251 -3.21 30.44 -15.35
CA ARG A 251 -4.03 30.62 -16.56
C ARG A 251 -5.18 29.63 -16.60
N LEU A 252 -4.95 28.38 -16.20
CA LEU A 252 -6.01 27.37 -16.10
C LEU A 252 -7.05 27.74 -15.03
N LEU A 253 -6.63 28.23 -13.87
CA LEU A 253 -7.51 28.66 -12.79
C LEU A 253 -8.33 29.91 -13.17
N GLU A 254 -7.74 30.82 -13.95
CA GLU A 254 -8.38 32.00 -14.51
C GLU A 254 -9.46 31.60 -15.53
N GLU A 255 -9.14 30.69 -16.46
CA GLU A 255 -10.11 30.17 -17.44
C GLU A 255 -11.23 29.38 -16.75
N ALA A 256 -10.91 28.63 -15.69
CA ALA A 256 -11.90 27.96 -14.85
C ALA A 256 -12.81 28.92 -14.08
N ARG A 257 -12.50 30.23 -14.10
CA ARG A 257 -13.21 31.27 -13.36
C ARG A 257 -13.41 30.90 -11.89
N LEU A 258 -12.41 30.26 -11.29
CA LEU A 258 -12.50 29.84 -9.88
C LEU A 258 -12.67 31.03 -8.92
N SER A 259 -12.29 32.24 -9.35
CA SER A 259 -12.55 33.49 -8.65
C SER A 259 -14.01 33.95 -8.71
N GLU A 260 -14.76 33.56 -9.75
CA GLU A 260 -16.20 33.87 -9.90
C GLU A 260 -17.09 32.79 -9.24
N MET A 261 -16.55 31.59 -9.02
CA MET A 261 -17.25 30.52 -8.34
C MET A 261 -17.69 30.96 -6.95
N ALA A 262 -18.96 30.70 -6.60
CA ALA A 262 -19.48 31.02 -5.28
C ALA A 262 -18.60 30.34 -4.22
N LYS A 263 -18.26 31.09 -3.15
CA LYS A 263 -17.39 30.57 -2.08
C LYS A 263 -17.95 29.28 -1.48
N GLU A 264 -19.27 29.18 -1.39
CA GLU A 264 -19.99 28.00 -0.91
C GLU A 264 -19.74 26.77 -1.80
N ASP A 265 -19.73 26.94 -3.12
CA ASP A 265 -19.41 25.88 -4.08
C ASP A 265 -17.93 25.50 -4.00
N ALA A 266 -17.03 26.48 -3.93
CA ALA A 266 -15.60 26.22 -3.73
C ALA A 266 -15.36 25.38 -2.47
N ASP A 267 -15.93 25.81 -1.34
CA ASP A 267 -15.83 25.14 -0.05
C ASP A 267 -16.47 23.75 -0.08
N ALA A 268 -17.56 23.55 -0.84
CA ALA A 268 -18.21 22.26 -1.01
C ALA A 268 -17.36 21.28 -1.84
N VAL A 269 -16.76 21.71 -2.95
CA VAL A 269 -15.83 20.86 -3.73
C VAL A 269 -14.62 20.49 -2.88
N VAL A 270 -14.00 21.46 -2.21
CA VAL A 270 -12.82 21.22 -1.36
C VAL A 270 -13.14 20.30 -0.19
N ARG A 271 -14.32 20.47 0.44
CA ARG A 271 -14.76 19.60 1.54
C ARG A 271 -14.96 18.17 1.07
N GLU A 272 -15.64 17.97 -0.05
CA GLU A 272 -15.86 16.63 -0.60
C GLU A 272 -14.54 15.98 -1.02
N ALA A 273 -13.65 16.75 -1.68
CA ALA A 273 -12.31 16.30 -2.03
C ALA A 273 -11.48 15.92 -0.79
N ARG A 274 -11.60 16.65 0.33
CA ARG A 274 -10.92 16.30 1.59
C ARG A 274 -11.50 15.06 2.24
N VAL A 275 -12.83 14.94 2.31
CA VAL A 275 -13.50 13.77 2.91
C VAL A 275 -13.13 12.51 2.13
N GLN A 276 -13.14 12.60 0.80
CA GLN A 276 -12.90 11.46 -0.08
C GLN A 276 -11.41 11.19 -0.23
N GLY A 277 -10.60 12.24 -0.31
CA GLY A 277 -9.15 12.17 -0.24
C GLY A 277 -8.69 11.49 1.05
N ALA A 278 -9.28 11.80 2.21
CA ALA A 278 -8.99 11.11 3.47
C ALA A 278 -9.42 9.64 3.46
N ARG A 279 -10.55 9.31 2.80
CA ARG A 279 -11.00 7.91 2.63
C ARG A 279 -10.15 7.11 1.65
N LEU A 280 -9.54 7.77 0.66
CA LEU A 280 -8.79 7.13 -0.42
C LEU A 280 -7.30 7.09 -0.12
N MET A 281 -6.76 8.08 0.60
CA MET A 281 -5.49 7.97 1.33
C MET A 281 -5.60 7.03 2.54
N GLN A 282 -6.32 5.92 2.36
CA GLN A 282 -6.13 4.73 3.15
C GLN A 282 -4.63 4.43 3.17
N PRO A 283 -4.07 4.09 4.34
CA PRO A 283 -2.65 3.84 4.45
C PRO A 283 -2.14 2.76 3.49
N ARG A 284 -3.01 1.87 2.98
CA ARG A 284 -2.73 0.92 1.89
C ARG A 284 -2.13 1.58 0.66
N GLN A 285 -2.79 2.63 0.16
CA GLN A 285 -2.37 3.32 -1.07
C GLN A 285 -1.07 4.07 -0.82
N LEU A 286 -0.89 4.62 0.39
CA LEU A 286 0.37 5.19 0.84
C LEU A 286 1.48 4.14 0.91
N THR A 287 1.27 2.98 1.53
CA THR A 287 2.30 1.93 1.65
C THR A 287 2.76 1.36 0.32
N ASP A 288 1.92 1.41 -0.71
CA ASP A 288 2.31 1.01 -2.06
C ASP A 288 3.16 2.08 -2.76
N VAL A 289 2.88 3.37 -2.50
CA VAL A 289 3.54 4.51 -3.15
C VAL A 289 4.87 4.87 -2.47
N VAL A 290 4.93 4.78 -1.16
CA VAL A 290 6.10 5.12 -0.35
C VAL A 290 7.39 4.41 -0.77
N PRO A 291 7.42 3.08 -1.05
CA PRO A 291 8.64 2.42 -1.50
C PRO A 291 9.19 3.00 -2.81
N GLU A 292 8.31 3.54 -3.66
CA GLU A 292 8.70 4.19 -4.93
C GLU A 292 9.21 5.62 -4.73
N LEU A 293 8.79 6.32 -3.68
CA LEU A 293 9.18 7.71 -3.43
C LEU A 293 10.62 7.84 -2.91
N GLN A 294 11.32 8.89 -3.35
CA GLN A 294 12.65 9.25 -2.85
C GLN A 294 12.59 9.82 -1.43
N LEU A 295 13.73 9.84 -0.73
CA LEU A 295 13.81 10.32 0.66
C LEU A 295 13.19 11.72 0.87
N GLN A 296 13.52 12.67 -0.01
CA GLN A 296 13.00 14.03 0.06
C GLN A 296 11.49 14.07 -0.19
N GLU A 297 11.00 13.31 -1.18
CA GLU A 297 9.58 13.21 -1.52
C GLU A 297 8.76 12.62 -0.36
N ARG A 298 9.32 11.65 0.39
CA ARG A 298 8.67 11.08 1.57
C ARG A 298 8.56 12.10 2.71
N GLN A 299 9.58 12.93 2.92
CA GLN A 299 9.54 14.01 3.91
C GLN A 299 8.48 15.05 3.53
N GLN A 300 8.48 15.49 2.27
CA GLN A 300 7.47 16.41 1.74
C GLN A 300 6.05 15.84 1.85
N LEU A 301 5.87 14.55 1.57
CA LEU A 301 4.58 13.88 1.73
C LEU A 301 4.12 13.87 3.18
N THR A 302 5.02 13.60 4.13
CA THR A 302 4.72 13.63 5.57
C THR A 302 4.27 15.04 5.97
N GLU A 303 5.02 16.06 5.58
CA GLU A 303 4.70 17.46 5.87
C GLU A 303 3.38 17.87 5.25
N ALA A 304 3.12 17.50 3.99
CA ALA A 304 1.89 17.80 3.28
C ALA A 304 0.67 17.11 3.94
N LEU A 305 0.81 15.86 4.40
CA LEU A 305 -0.27 15.14 5.08
C LEU A 305 -0.63 15.75 6.43
N VAL A 306 0.37 16.23 7.16
CA VAL A 306 0.19 16.92 8.44
C VAL A 306 -0.40 18.32 8.22
N GLU A 307 0.14 19.09 7.26
CA GLU A 307 -0.35 20.42 6.89
C GLU A 307 -1.81 20.36 6.38
N ALA A 308 -2.16 19.34 5.61
CA ALA A 308 -3.51 19.09 5.14
C ALA A 308 -4.46 18.58 6.25
N ARG A 309 -3.96 18.33 7.47
CA ARG A 309 -4.69 17.71 8.59
C ARG A 309 -5.30 16.35 8.26
N VAL A 310 -4.71 15.64 7.30
CA VAL A 310 -5.08 14.25 7.00
C VAL A 310 -4.54 13.34 8.11
N VAL A 311 -3.35 13.68 8.62
CA VAL A 311 -2.74 13.03 9.77
C VAL A 311 -2.60 14.07 10.89
N PRO A 312 -3.12 13.78 12.10
CA PRO A 312 -3.03 14.73 13.22
C PRO A 312 -1.56 14.87 13.69
N GLU A 313 -1.18 16.04 14.22
CA GLU A 313 0.22 16.38 14.51
C GLU A 313 0.87 15.43 15.52
N GLU A 314 0.08 14.83 16.40
CA GLU A 314 0.53 13.87 17.41
C GLU A 314 1.03 12.56 16.78
N GLN A 315 0.52 12.23 15.58
CA GLN A 315 0.93 11.04 14.82
C GLN A 315 2.10 11.31 13.88
N ARG A 316 2.57 12.56 13.77
CA ARG A 316 3.68 12.94 12.88
C ARG A 316 4.94 12.09 13.14
N GLY A 317 5.32 11.89 14.40
CA GLY A 317 6.51 11.10 14.74
C GLY A 317 6.38 9.62 14.34
N VAL A 318 5.17 9.06 14.42
CA VAL A 318 4.89 7.68 13.95
C VAL A 318 4.94 7.62 12.43
N LEU A 319 4.32 8.60 11.76
CA LEU A 319 4.31 8.68 10.31
C LEU A 319 5.72 8.84 9.75
N GLU A 320 6.54 9.71 10.33
CA GLU A 320 7.95 9.90 9.95
C GLU A 320 8.74 8.60 10.08
N GLU A 321 8.57 7.84 11.16
CA GLU A 321 9.28 6.56 11.34
C GLU A 321 8.76 5.45 10.42
N VAL A 322 7.47 5.48 10.06
CA VAL A 322 6.88 4.56 9.08
C VAL A 322 7.38 4.85 7.67
N LEU A 323 7.51 6.13 7.30
CA LEU A 323 7.90 6.61 5.98
C LEU A 323 9.42 6.73 5.78
N ARG A 324 10.21 6.76 6.85
CA ARG A 324 11.69 6.81 6.77
C ARG A 324 12.23 5.65 5.91
N PRO A 325 13.30 5.84 5.12
CA PRO A 325 13.93 4.76 4.36
C PRO A 325 14.42 3.66 5.30
N GLY A 326 14.04 2.42 5.00
CA GLY A 326 14.25 1.28 5.89
C GLY A 326 13.37 1.32 7.14
N GLY A 327 12.33 2.16 7.15
CA GLY A 327 11.30 2.25 8.18
C GLY A 327 10.32 1.07 8.08
N TYR A 328 9.21 1.18 8.81
CA TYR A 328 8.24 0.08 8.92
C TYR A 328 7.58 -0.27 7.59
N ALA A 329 7.25 0.72 6.76
CA ALA A 329 6.60 0.48 5.47
C ALA A 329 7.51 -0.32 4.53
N ASP A 330 8.78 0.05 4.44
CA ASP A 330 9.77 -0.65 3.61
C ASP A 330 10.03 -2.07 4.14
N LYS A 331 10.20 -2.24 5.45
CA LYS A 331 10.41 -3.57 6.07
C LYS A 331 9.21 -4.48 5.87
N LEU A 332 7.99 -3.96 6.06
CA LEU A 332 6.77 -4.72 5.87
C LEU A 332 6.61 -5.11 4.39
N SER A 333 6.76 -4.15 3.48
CA SER A 333 6.69 -4.40 2.03
C SER A 333 7.73 -5.45 1.61
N ALA A 334 8.99 -5.31 2.02
CA ALA A 334 10.04 -6.29 1.73
C ALA A 334 9.72 -7.67 2.31
N THR A 335 9.15 -7.74 3.52
CA THR A 335 8.75 -9.01 4.16
C THR A 335 7.58 -9.65 3.42
N LEU A 336 6.55 -8.89 3.05
CA LEU A 336 5.40 -9.37 2.29
C LEU A 336 5.82 -9.82 0.89
N GLN A 337 6.71 -9.08 0.21
CA GLN A 337 7.28 -9.49 -1.08
C GLN A 337 8.08 -10.78 -0.95
N THR A 338 8.97 -10.88 0.04
CA THR A 338 9.76 -12.09 0.30
C THR A 338 8.86 -13.28 0.58
N LEU A 339 7.79 -13.09 1.36
CA LEU A 339 6.81 -14.13 1.66
C LEU A 339 6.01 -14.53 0.41
N GLY A 340 5.63 -13.57 -0.43
CA GLY A 340 5.01 -13.83 -1.73
C GLY A 340 5.90 -14.70 -2.63
N THR A 341 7.16 -14.32 -2.77
CA THR A 341 8.17 -15.10 -3.51
C THR A 341 8.35 -16.48 -2.89
N LEU A 342 8.44 -16.59 -1.57
CA LEU A 342 8.58 -17.88 -0.89
C LEU A 342 7.38 -18.81 -1.16
N LEU A 343 6.16 -18.25 -1.18
CA LEU A 343 4.94 -19.00 -1.48
C LEU A 343 4.89 -19.43 -2.96
N GLU A 344 5.35 -18.58 -3.88
CA GLU A 344 5.45 -18.90 -5.31
C GLU A 344 6.43 -20.06 -5.56
N TYR A 345 7.56 -20.07 -4.86
CA TYR A 345 8.57 -21.14 -4.93
C TYR A 345 8.39 -22.25 -3.87
N ALA A 346 7.25 -22.31 -3.17
CA ALA A 346 7.03 -23.28 -2.10
C ALA A 346 7.12 -24.74 -2.58
N TRP A 347 6.81 -25.01 -3.86
CA TRP A 347 6.94 -26.33 -4.46
C TRP A 347 8.38 -26.84 -4.44
N VAL A 348 9.38 -25.96 -4.56
CA VAL A 348 10.82 -26.33 -4.53
C VAL A 348 11.18 -26.90 -3.16
N LEU A 349 10.61 -26.33 -2.09
CA LEU A 349 10.83 -26.80 -0.71
C LEU A 349 10.28 -28.21 -0.47
N ILE A 350 9.28 -28.64 -1.27
CA ILE A 350 8.68 -29.98 -1.21
C ILE A 350 9.45 -30.97 -2.09
N VAL A 351 9.79 -30.57 -3.32
CA VAL A 351 10.49 -31.45 -4.27
C VAL A 351 11.87 -31.83 -3.75
N LEU A 352 12.59 -30.90 -3.12
CA LEU A 352 13.96 -31.13 -2.66
C LEU A 352 14.06 -32.31 -1.64
N PRO A 353 13.32 -32.33 -0.51
CA PRO A 353 13.28 -33.49 0.39
C PRO A 353 12.85 -34.80 -0.28
N LEU A 354 11.92 -34.75 -1.24
CA LEU A 354 11.48 -35.96 -1.96
C LEU A 354 12.61 -36.53 -2.83
N VAL A 355 13.37 -35.67 -3.51
CA VAL A 355 14.56 -36.06 -4.27
C VAL A 355 15.60 -36.68 -3.33
N GLU A 356 15.81 -36.11 -2.14
CA GLU A 356 16.70 -36.68 -1.13
C GLU A 356 16.28 -38.08 -0.68
N VAL A 357 14.98 -38.30 -0.41
CA VAL A 357 14.44 -39.63 -0.07
C VAL A 357 14.73 -40.62 -1.21
N LEU A 358 14.42 -40.25 -2.46
CA LEU A 358 14.68 -41.10 -3.62
C LEU A 358 16.17 -41.43 -3.77
N PHE A 359 17.03 -40.44 -3.53
CA PHE A 359 18.47 -40.61 -3.56
C PHE A 359 18.96 -41.56 -2.45
N ALA A 360 18.47 -41.38 -1.22
CA ALA A 360 18.76 -42.26 -0.07
C ALA A 360 18.27 -43.70 -0.27
N LEU A 361 17.17 -43.90 -1.00
CA LEU A 361 16.70 -45.22 -1.39
C LEU A 361 17.60 -45.84 -2.47
N SER A 362 17.99 -45.07 -3.49
CA SER A 362 18.81 -45.54 -4.60
C SER A 362 20.23 -45.98 -4.20
N MET A 363 20.82 -45.30 -3.20
CA MET A 363 22.18 -45.61 -2.71
C MET A 363 22.26 -46.82 -1.79
N GLY A 364 21.12 -47.43 -1.41
CA GLY A 364 21.08 -48.57 -0.50
C GLY A 364 21.81 -49.82 -1.00
N SER A 365 22.19 -49.87 -2.27
CA SER A 365 22.95 -50.97 -2.89
C SER A 365 24.46 -50.88 -2.66
N LEU A 366 24.99 -49.74 -2.20
CA LEU A 366 26.42 -49.56 -1.98
C LEU A 366 26.83 -50.14 -0.61
N PRO A 367 27.70 -51.16 -0.56
CA PRO A 367 28.15 -51.73 0.70
C PRO A 367 29.06 -50.72 1.43
N CYS A 368 28.66 -50.31 2.62
CA CYS A 368 29.47 -49.54 3.57
C CYS A 368 29.20 -50.14 4.95
N GLY A 369 30.24 -50.42 5.74
CA GLY A 369 30.11 -51.06 7.06
C GLY A 369 29.52 -50.15 8.15
N ILE A 370 29.20 -48.91 7.80
CA ILE A 370 28.72 -47.86 8.71
C ILE A 370 27.23 -47.63 8.45
N PRO A 371 26.40 -47.39 9.48
CA PRO A 371 24.95 -47.14 9.35
C PRO A 371 24.60 -45.76 8.76
N LEU A 372 25.41 -45.23 7.83
CA LEU A 372 25.20 -43.95 7.15
C LEU A 372 23.92 -43.96 6.29
N MET A 373 23.61 -45.09 5.65
CA MET A 373 22.39 -45.25 4.84
C MET A 373 21.10 -45.18 5.69
N PRO A 374 20.96 -45.97 6.78
CA PRO A 374 19.87 -45.79 7.74
C PRO A 374 19.74 -44.36 8.26
N TRP A 375 20.87 -43.72 8.61
CA TRP A 375 20.87 -42.33 9.08
C TRP A 375 20.26 -41.37 8.04
N LEU A 376 20.70 -41.47 6.78
CA LEU A 376 20.24 -40.61 5.69
C LEU A 376 18.74 -40.78 5.42
N ARG A 377 18.22 -42.01 5.51
CA ARG A 377 16.79 -42.29 5.34
C ARG A 377 15.97 -41.62 6.44
N VAL A 378 16.36 -41.79 7.70
CA VAL A 378 15.66 -41.14 8.83
C VAL A 378 15.72 -39.62 8.71
N ASP A 379 16.88 -39.08 8.33
CA ASP A 379 17.05 -37.64 8.11
C ASP A 379 16.13 -37.10 7.00
N SER A 380 16.03 -37.82 5.88
CA SER A 380 15.14 -37.45 4.78
C SER A 380 13.65 -37.47 5.18
N VAL A 381 13.25 -38.38 6.08
CA VAL A 381 11.89 -38.40 6.64
C VAL A 381 11.64 -37.18 7.52
N PHE A 382 12.60 -36.78 8.35
CA PHE A 382 12.49 -35.53 9.13
C PHE A 382 12.34 -34.31 8.23
N ALA A 383 13.06 -34.27 7.10
CA ALA A 383 12.97 -33.19 6.13
C ALA A 383 11.58 -33.09 5.48
N VAL A 384 11.04 -34.22 5.01
CA VAL A 384 9.69 -34.28 4.44
C VAL A 384 8.65 -33.87 5.49
N ALA A 385 8.78 -34.37 6.71
CA ALA A 385 7.89 -34.01 7.81
C ALA A 385 7.95 -32.51 8.12
N PHE A 386 9.15 -31.92 8.13
CA PHE A 386 9.36 -30.49 8.34
C PHE A 386 8.71 -29.67 7.23
N THR A 387 8.98 -29.98 5.96
CA THR A 387 8.35 -29.25 4.85
C THR A 387 6.84 -29.40 4.86
N CYS A 388 6.30 -30.58 5.16
CA CYS A 388 4.86 -30.80 5.30
C CYS A 388 4.27 -29.91 6.41
N ALA A 389 4.93 -29.83 7.56
CA ALA A 389 4.52 -28.96 8.66
C ALA A 389 4.55 -27.47 8.26
N VAL A 390 5.61 -27.02 7.57
CA VAL A 390 5.72 -25.65 7.05
C VAL A 390 4.62 -25.36 6.04
N TYR A 391 4.37 -26.26 5.10
CA TYR A 391 3.32 -26.11 4.09
C TYR A 391 1.93 -26.02 4.71
N CYS A 392 1.60 -26.92 5.64
CA CYS A 392 0.34 -26.88 6.38
C CYS A 392 0.18 -25.59 7.21
N THR A 393 1.27 -25.10 7.81
CA THR A 393 1.28 -23.84 8.57
C THR A 393 1.05 -22.64 7.65
N ALA A 394 1.74 -22.61 6.51
CA ALA A 394 1.59 -21.57 5.51
C ALA A 394 0.17 -21.55 4.93
N TYR A 395 -0.39 -22.72 4.61
CA TYR A 395 -1.78 -22.84 4.14
C TYR A 395 -2.79 -22.36 5.20
N ALA A 396 -2.57 -22.71 6.47
CA ALA A 396 -3.40 -22.23 7.57
C ALA A 396 -3.27 -20.70 7.76
N LEU A 397 -2.09 -20.11 7.54
CA LEU A 397 -1.87 -18.67 7.66
C LEU A 397 -2.28 -17.87 6.42
N ALA A 398 -2.53 -18.52 5.28
CA ALA A 398 -2.94 -17.86 4.03
C ALA A 398 -4.11 -16.86 4.17
N PRO A 399 -5.22 -17.16 4.87
CA PRO A 399 -6.30 -16.18 5.06
C PRO A 399 -5.88 -14.97 5.89
N VAL A 400 -5.04 -15.19 6.92
CA VAL A 400 -4.48 -14.11 7.75
C VAL A 400 -3.59 -13.21 6.89
N TYR A 401 -2.75 -13.83 6.07
CA TYR A 401 -1.86 -13.13 5.15
C TYR A 401 -2.65 -12.32 4.12
N HIS A 402 -3.68 -12.91 3.51
CA HIS A 402 -4.52 -12.20 2.54
C HIS A 402 -5.21 -11.00 3.18
N LYS A 403 -5.75 -11.15 4.40
CA LYS A 403 -6.39 -10.06 5.15
C LYS A 403 -5.41 -8.99 5.61
N LEU A 404 -4.21 -9.38 6.01
CA LEU A 404 -3.15 -8.44 6.39
C LEU A 404 -2.57 -7.71 5.19
N ARG A 405 -2.50 -8.38 4.02
CA ARG A 405 -2.10 -7.79 2.75
C ARG A 405 -3.17 -6.85 2.20
N GLU A 406 -4.44 -7.20 2.37
CA GLU A 406 -5.52 -6.28 2.15
C GLU A 406 -5.30 -5.07 3.08
N ASP A 407 -5.37 -5.24 4.41
CA ASP A 407 -5.48 -4.14 5.38
C ASP A 407 -4.30 -4.01 6.38
N PRO A 408 -3.06 -3.74 5.95
CA PRO A 408 -1.91 -3.76 6.86
C PRO A 408 -2.05 -2.69 7.95
N ALA A 409 -2.45 -1.47 7.58
CA ALA A 409 -2.56 -0.40 8.54
C ALA A 409 -3.81 -0.46 9.39
N GLY A 410 -4.97 -0.88 8.85
CA GLY A 410 -6.15 -1.08 9.68
C GLY A 410 -5.92 -2.19 10.72
N ALA A 411 -5.16 -3.23 10.37
CA ALA A 411 -4.73 -4.25 11.33
C ALA A 411 -3.81 -3.68 12.42
N VAL A 412 -2.80 -2.89 12.06
CA VAL A 412 -1.91 -2.24 13.03
C VAL A 412 -2.65 -1.23 13.91
N GLN A 413 -3.55 -0.43 13.35
CA GLN A 413 -4.34 0.55 14.09
C GLN A 413 -5.26 -0.13 15.10
N ARG A 414 -5.98 -1.18 14.68
CA ARG A 414 -6.81 -1.99 15.59
C ARG A 414 -5.95 -2.64 16.67
N PHE A 415 -4.77 -3.16 16.31
CA PHE A 415 -3.81 -3.73 17.25
C PHE A 415 -3.32 -2.70 18.29
N GLN A 416 -3.09 -1.45 17.89
CA GLN A 416 -2.65 -0.37 18.78
C GLN A 416 -3.78 0.18 19.67
N MET A 417 -5.04 0.09 19.24
CA MET A 417 -6.19 0.53 20.03
C MET A 417 -6.58 -0.46 21.14
N LEU A 418 -6.03 -1.68 21.13
CA LEU A 418 -6.31 -2.69 22.14
C LEU A 418 -5.51 -2.41 23.43
N PRO A 419 -6.14 -2.51 24.62
CA PRO A 419 -5.42 -2.45 25.89
C PRO A 419 -4.31 -3.49 25.95
N GLU A 420 -3.16 -3.15 26.55
CA GLU A 420 -2.01 -4.07 26.64
C GLU A 420 -2.33 -5.36 27.41
N ASP A 421 -3.31 -5.31 28.33
CA ASP A 421 -3.74 -6.45 29.15
C ASP A 421 -4.75 -7.38 28.47
N THR A 422 -5.08 -7.13 27.19
CA THR A 422 -6.06 -7.96 26.48
C THR A 422 -5.44 -9.32 26.11
N GLU A 423 -6.18 -10.40 26.35
CA GLU A 423 -5.77 -11.75 25.93
C GLU A 423 -5.39 -11.75 24.43
N LEU A 424 -4.23 -12.33 24.10
CA LEU A 424 -3.65 -12.36 22.75
C LEU A 424 -4.66 -12.86 21.70
N LYS A 425 -5.56 -13.76 22.10
CA LYS A 425 -6.68 -14.24 21.29
C LYS A 425 -7.60 -13.10 20.83
N VAL A 426 -8.12 -12.32 21.78
CA VAL A 426 -9.02 -11.20 21.51
C VAL A 426 -8.27 -10.14 20.70
N THR A 427 -6.98 -9.95 21.01
CA THR A 427 -6.13 -9.00 20.30
C THR A 427 -5.98 -9.37 18.82
N LEU A 428 -5.78 -10.66 18.51
CA LEU A 428 -5.61 -11.11 17.13
C LEU A 428 -6.93 -11.05 16.34
N GLU A 429 -8.04 -11.45 16.97
CA GLU A 429 -9.38 -11.43 16.37
C GLU A 429 -9.85 -9.98 16.08
N ALA A 430 -9.54 -9.05 16.98
CA ALA A 430 -9.80 -7.64 16.78
C ALA A 430 -8.86 -7.00 15.75
N ALA A 431 -7.60 -7.42 15.67
CA ALA A 431 -6.66 -6.90 14.67
C ALA A 431 -6.99 -7.37 13.24
N VAL A 432 -7.43 -8.62 13.07
CA VAL A 432 -7.74 -9.21 11.76
C VAL A 432 -9.12 -9.87 11.78
N PRO A 433 -10.21 -9.10 11.54
CA PRO A 433 -11.56 -9.64 11.61
C PRO A 433 -11.78 -10.72 10.56
N GLY A 434 -12.47 -11.78 10.96
CA GLY A 434 -12.76 -12.94 10.12
C GLY A 434 -11.73 -14.07 10.22
N VAL A 435 -10.62 -13.88 10.94
CA VAL A 435 -9.70 -14.96 11.27
C VAL A 435 -10.21 -15.73 12.48
N GLY A 436 -10.79 -16.90 12.25
CA GLY A 436 -11.24 -17.78 13.34
C GLY A 436 -10.09 -18.25 14.24
N LEU A 437 -10.41 -18.46 15.53
CA LEU A 437 -9.46 -18.99 16.52
C LEU A 437 -8.80 -20.32 16.10
N SER A 438 -9.54 -21.15 15.37
CA SER A 438 -9.05 -22.42 14.84
C SER A 438 -7.82 -22.21 13.95
N THR A 439 -7.81 -21.17 13.12
CA THR A 439 -6.71 -20.81 12.22
C THR A 439 -5.45 -20.50 13.02
N VAL A 440 -5.57 -19.67 14.05
CA VAL A 440 -4.47 -19.28 14.94
C VAL A 440 -3.93 -20.49 15.71
N ARG A 441 -4.82 -21.35 16.21
CA ARG A 441 -4.45 -22.58 16.90
C ARG A 441 -3.71 -23.55 15.98
N THR A 442 -4.22 -23.76 14.77
CA THR A 442 -3.58 -24.63 13.77
C THR A 442 -2.21 -24.08 13.38
N ALA A 443 -2.09 -22.76 13.14
CA ALA A 443 -0.82 -22.12 12.85
C ALA A 443 0.16 -22.22 14.03
N GLY A 444 -0.32 -22.05 15.27
CA GLY A 444 0.47 -22.19 16.49
C GLY A 444 0.99 -23.61 16.69
N ILE A 445 0.13 -24.63 16.50
CA ILE A 445 0.52 -26.04 16.53
C ILE A 445 1.55 -26.32 15.44
N GLY A 446 1.30 -25.88 14.20
CA GLY A 446 2.21 -26.06 13.08
C GLY A 446 3.57 -25.42 13.33
N THR A 447 3.60 -24.20 13.89
CA THR A 447 4.84 -23.49 14.28
C THR A 447 5.59 -24.25 15.37
N LEU A 448 4.89 -24.74 16.40
CA LEU A 448 5.48 -25.56 17.47
C LEU A 448 6.05 -26.87 16.91
N THR A 449 5.32 -27.55 16.03
CA THR A 449 5.79 -28.76 15.34
C THR A 449 7.04 -28.47 14.51
N CYS A 450 7.07 -27.36 13.75
CA CYS A 450 8.25 -26.93 13.01
C CYS A 450 9.45 -26.71 13.93
N ALA A 451 9.26 -26.03 15.06
CA ALA A 451 10.32 -25.80 16.03
C ALA A 451 10.87 -27.12 16.61
N CYS A 452 10.00 -28.06 17.00
CA CYS A 452 10.42 -29.38 17.48
C CYS A 452 11.18 -30.17 16.40
N LEU A 453 10.72 -30.14 15.15
CA LEU A 453 11.39 -30.82 14.03
C LEU A 453 12.75 -30.21 13.71
N VAL A 454 12.92 -28.89 13.80
CA VAL A 454 14.22 -28.23 13.63
C VAL A 454 15.20 -28.65 14.75
N LEU A 455 14.75 -28.70 16.00
CA LEU A 455 15.58 -29.16 17.12
C LEU A 455 15.98 -30.63 16.99
N ALA A 456 15.03 -31.49 16.63
CA ALA A 456 15.29 -32.91 16.37
C ALA A 456 16.25 -33.09 15.19
N GLY A 457 16.03 -32.35 14.10
CA GLY A 457 16.90 -32.35 12.92
C GLY A 457 18.31 -31.85 13.21
N ALA A 458 18.47 -30.82 14.04
CA ALA A 458 19.78 -30.32 14.45
C ALA A 458 20.56 -31.36 15.28
N PHE A 459 19.88 -32.02 16.23
CA PHE A 459 20.46 -33.14 16.97
C PHE A 459 20.85 -34.30 16.05
N TRP A 460 19.97 -34.65 15.10
CA TRP A 460 20.20 -35.73 14.13
C TRP A 460 21.34 -35.42 13.14
N ALA A 461 21.48 -34.16 12.74
CA ALA A 461 22.59 -33.69 11.91
C ALA A 461 23.94 -33.84 12.61
N ALA A 462 24.01 -33.60 13.94
CA ALA A 462 25.22 -33.82 14.71
C ALA A 462 25.63 -35.31 14.72
N VAL A 463 24.66 -36.22 14.87
CA VAL A 463 24.89 -37.68 14.71
C VAL A 463 25.41 -37.98 13.30
N GLY A 464 24.83 -37.35 12.27
CA GLY A 464 25.26 -37.50 10.89
C GLY A 464 26.70 -37.10 10.63
N VAL A 465 27.17 -36.02 11.25
CA VAL A 465 28.57 -35.59 11.17
C VAL A 465 29.51 -36.66 11.75
N LEU A 466 29.13 -37.28 12.88
CA LEU A 466 29.93 -38.35 13.49
C LEU A 466 29.96 -39.61 12.59
N GLU A 467 28.82 -40.01 12.02
CA GLU A 467 28.73 -41.14 11.08
C GLU A 467 29.52 -40.88 9.79
N LEU A 468 29.51 -39.64 9.30
CA LEU A 468 30.24 -39.24 8.10
C LEU A 468 31.76 -39.23 8.33
N LEU A 469 32.20 -38.77 9.51
CA LEU A 469 33.60 -38.87 9.94
C LEU A 469 34.02 -40.34 10.04
N ALA A 470 33.20 -41.19 10.66
CA ALA A 470 33.48 -42.62 10.74
C ALA A 470 33.58 -43.25 9.33
N ALA A 471 32.68 -42.89 8.41
CA ALA A 471 32.65 -43.42 7.05
C ALA A 471 33.91 -43.02 6.25
N MET A 472 34.46 -41.84 6.54
CA MET A 472 35.73 -41.36 5.99
C MET A 472 36.90 -42.26 6.43
N PHE A 473 36.94 -42.68 7.71
CA PHE A 473 38.01 -43.54 8.23
C PHE A 473 37.91 -44.99 7.76
N VAL A 474 36.70 -45.51 7.52
CA VAL A 474 36.49 -46.89 7.05
C VAL A 474 36.69 -47.03 5.53
N GLY A 475 36.86 -45.93 4.81
CA GLY A 475 37.15 -45.95 3.37
C GLY A 475 35.92 -46.28 2.51
N CYS A 476 34.74 -45.78 2.88
CA CYS A 476 33.55 -45.96 2.05
C CYS A 476 33.67 -45.23 0.71
N SER A 477 32.85 -45.64 -0.28
CA SER A 477 32.86 -45.07 -1.63
C SER A 477 32.84 -43.55 -1.64
N GLY A 478 33.72 -42.93 -2.42
CA GLY A 478 33.82 -41.46 -2.52
C GLY A 478 32.50 -40.79 -2.95
N VAL A 479 31.69 -41.45 -3.77
CA VAL A 479 30.36 -40.95 -4.18
C VAL A 479 29.44 -40.80 -2.98
N LEU A 480 29.44 -41.80 -2.09
CA LEU A 480 28.64 -41.78 -0.87
C LEU A 480 29.09 -40.67 0.08
N LEU A 481 30.41 -40.55 0.30
CA LEU A 481 30.97 -39.49 1.15
C LEU A 481 30.65 -38.09 0.60
N SER A 482 30.83 -37.88 -0.71
CA SER A 482 30.58 -36.59 -1.34
C SER A 482 29.11 -36.17 -1.25
N THR A 483 28.18 -37.10 -1.49
CA THR A 483 26.76 -36.77 -1.37
C THR A 483 26.33 -36.58 0.09
N GLY A 484 26.85 -37.41 1.00
CA GLY A 484 26.61 -37.24 2.44
C GLY A 484 27.07 -35.86 2.92
N MET A 485 28.28 -35.42 2.53
CA MET A 485 28.79 -34.08 2.82
C MET A 485 27.89 -32.98 2.26
N LEU A 486 27.44 -33.11 1.00
CA LEU A 486 26.57 -32.12 0.36
C LEU A 486 25.23 -31.99 1.10
N LEU A 487 24.59 -33.10 1.46
CA LEU A 487 23.31 -33.10 2.16
C LEU A 487 23.45 -32.54 3.57
N VAL A 488 24.48 -32.94 4.31
CA VAL A 488 24.79 -32.38 5.64
C VAL A 488 25.03 -30.86 5.54
N ALA A 489 25.84 -30.41 4.58
CA ALA A 489 26.12 -28.99 4.38
C ALA A 489 24.86 -28.19 4.02
N LEU A 490 24.01 -28.71 3.14
CA LEU A 490 22.74 -28.11 2.76
C LEU A 490 21.83 -27.93 3.99
N ARG A 491 21.73 -28.94 4.86
CA ARG A 491 20.91 -28.88 6.08
C ARG A 491 21.44 -27.90 7.10
N PHE A 492 22.75 -27.87 7.34
CA PHE A 492 23.35 -26.85 8.21
C PHE A 492 23.12 -25.44 7.63
N GLY A 493 23.24 -25.27 6.31
CA GLY A 493 22.93 -24.02 5.64
C GLY A 493 21.49 -23.56 5.89
N ILE A 494 20.51 -24.45 5.69
CA ILE A 494 19.09 -24.17 5.94
C ILE A 494 18.86 -23.82 7.42
N ALA A 495 19.42 -24.60 8.35
CA ALA A 495 19.28 -24.35 9.79
C ALA A 495 19.88 -23.01 10.21
N ILE A 496 21.08 -22.66 9.72
CA ILE A 496 21.73 -21.38 9.97
C ILE A 496 20.90 -20.22 9.40
N LEU A 497 20.42 -20.33 8.16
CA LEU A 497 19.56 -19.31 7.54
C LEU A 497 18.26 -19.11 8.32
N PHE A 498 17.64 -20.20 8.78
CA PHE A 498 16.44 -20.17 9.60
C PHE A 498 16.69 -19.49 10.95
N LEU A 499 17.74 -19.89 11.68
CA LEU A 499 18.13 -19.28 12.95
C LEU A 499 18.49 -17.80 12.79
N HIS A 500 19.20 -17.43 11.72
CA HIS A 500 19.52 -16.04 11.41
C HIS A 500 18.25 -15.22 11.15
N SER A 501 17.29 -15.79 10.42
CA SER A 501 16.00 -15.15 10.15
C SER A 501 15.19 -14.96 11.44
N LEU A 502 15.10 -16.00 12.28
CA LEU A 502 14.46 -15.90 13.59
C LEU A 502 15.12 -14.85 14.48
N PHE A 503 16.45 -14.84 14.54
CA PHE A 503 17.20 -13.87 15.33
C PHE A 503 16.92 -12.44 14.85
N ARG A 504 16.90 -12.19 13.54
CA ARG A 504 16.51 -10.88 12.99
C ARG A 504 15.08 -10.51 13.33
N CYS A 505 14.13 -11.44 13.23
CA CYS A 505 12.74 -11.18 13.60
C CYS A 505 12.59 -10.87 15.08
N MET A 506 13.30 -11.58 15.96
CA MET A 506 13.27 -11.30 17.41
C MET A 506 13.96 -9.98 17.76
N ASP A 507 15.13 -9.68 17.19
CA ASP A 507 15.84 -8.42 17.39
C ASP A 507 14.95 -7.24 16.95
N GLU A 508 14.29 -7.34 15.80
CA GLU A 508 13.35 -6.32 15.33
C GLU A 508 12.14 -6.18 16.27
N ALA A 509 11.54 -7.30 16.70
CA ALA A 509 10.43 -7.28 17.67
C ALA A 509 10.84 -6.68 19.03
N GLN A 510 12.06 -6.97 19.50
CA GLN A 510 12.61 -6.41 20.73
C GLN A 510 12.90 -4.91 20.58
N ARG A 511 13.47 -4.47 19.46
CA ARG A 511 13.66 -3.06 19.14
C ARG A 511 12.33 -2.31 19.18
N HIS A 512 11.26 -2.88 18.65
CA HIS A 512 9.93 -2.27 18.71
C HIS A 512 9.38 -2.19 20.13
N ARG A 513 9.52 -3.24 20.94
CA ARG A 513 9.13 -3.18 22.37
C ARG A 513 9.90 -2.11 23.12
N SER A 514 11.20 -1.96 22.85
CA SER A 514 12.06 -0.97 23.53
C SER A 514 11.76 0.49 23.14
N ARG A 515 11.13 0.74 21.98
CA ARG A 515 10.80 2.09 21.49
C ARG A 515 9.41 2.59 21.90
N ARG A 516 8.55 1.73 22.44
CA ARG A 516 7.22 2.11 22.96
C ARG A 516 7.20 3.09 24.16
N PRO A 517 8.24 3.27 25.00
CA PRO A 517 8.09 4.12 26.20
C PRO A 517 7.92 5.62 25.94
N LEU A 518 8.12 6.14 24.72
CA LEU A 518 8.17 7.59 24.48
C LEU A 518 6.88 8.18 23.87
N LEU A 519 6.00 7.37 23.30
CA LEU A 519 4.73 7.83 22.73
C LEU A 519 3.51 7.51 23.61
N GLY A 520 3.72 6.71 24.67
CA GLY A 520 2.72 6.33 25.66
C GLY A 520 2.96 6.92 27.04
N GLY A 521 3.71 8.03 27.15
CA GLY A 521 3.51 8.90 28.33
C GLY A 521 2.02 9.23 28.40
N PRO A 522 1.37 9.12 29.56
CA PRO A 522 -0.08 9.08 29.70
C PRO A 522 -0.70 10.37 29.15
N LEU A 523 -1.04 10.40 27.85
CA LEU A 523 -1.84 11.44 27.23
C LEU A 523 -3.26 11.47 27.84
N SER A 524 -3.66 10.42 28.57
CA SER A 524 -4.85 10.44 29.43
C SER A 524 -4.72 11.41 30.61
N GLU A 525 -3.53 11.65 31.19
CA GLU A 525 -3.41 12.61 32.30
C GLU A 525 -3.60 14.06 31.83
N LEU A 526 -3.16 14.41 30.61
CA LEU A 526 -3.31 15.77 30.09
C LEU A 526 -4.74 16.11 29.62
N TYR A 527 -5.55 15.11 29.27
CA TYR A 527 -6.96 15.32 28.91
C TYR A 527 -7.90 15.29 30.13
N GLU A 528 -7.47 14.70 31.25
CA GLU A 528 -8.27 14.70 32.48
C GLU A 528 -8.12 16.01 33.28
N GLU A 529 -7.03 16.76 33.10
CA GLU A 529 -6.80 18.04 33.79
C GLU A 529 -7.42 19.28 33.10
N SER A 530 -7.92 19.13 31.86
CA SER A 530 -8.56 20.22 31.11
C SER A 530 -10.08 20.11 31.02
N ALA A 531 -10.71 19.20 31.78
CA ALA A 531 -12.13 19.29 32.07
C ALA A 531 -12.38 20.58 32.89
N PRO A 532 -13.09 21.59 32.33
CA PRO A 532 -13.25 22.88 32.97
C PRO A 532 -14.02 22.67 34.27
N GLY A 533 -13.34 22.98 35.39
CA GLY A 533 -13.87 23.07 36.75
C GLY A 533 -15.37 22.84 36.85
N GLY A 534 -15.77 21.56 36.84
CA GLY A 534 -17.05 21.15 37.35
C GLY A 534 -17.02 21.52 38.81
N GLY A 535 -17.61 22.67 39.12
CA GLY A 535 -17.61 23.25 40.44
C GLY A 535 -17.85 22.16 41.47
N SER A 536 -16.99 22.14 42.48
CA SER A 536 -17.19 21.48 43.76
C SER A 536 -18.57 21.87 44.32
N SER A 537 -19.62 21.27 43.80
CA SER A 537 -20.92 21.20 44.43
C SER A 537 -20.70 20.24 45.59
N ARG A 538 -20.49 20.83 46.77
CA ARG A 538 -20.64 20.16 48.07
C ARG A 538 -21.89 19.29 48.03
N ARG A 539 -21.74 18.01 47.68
CA ARG A 539 -22.72 17.00 48.03
C ARG A 539 -22.63 16.87 49.54
N ALA A 540 -23.67 17.34 50.21
CA ALA A 540 -23.94 17.00 51.58
C ALA A 540 -23.82 15.47 51.74
N PRO A 541 -23.23 14.99 52.85
CA PRO A 541 -23.13 13.55 53.12
C PRO A 541 -24.54 12.94 53.11
N LEU A 542 -24.76 11.99 52.20
CA LEU A 542 -25.96 11.17 52.19
C LEU A 542 -26.07 10.46 53.55
N PRO A 543 -27.28 10.40 54.15
CA PRO A 543 -27.50 9.71 55.41
C PRO A 543 -27.15 8.22 55.25
N ARG A 544 -26.39 7.71 56.23
CA ARG A 544 -26.06 6.28 56.32
C ARG A 544 -27.37 5.47 56.29
N PRO A 545 -27.48 4.42 55.47
CA PRO A 545 -28.58 3.49 55.57
C PRO A 545 -28.56 2.81 56.95
N PRO A 546 -29.73 2.59 57.58
CA PRO A 546 -29.80 1.93 58.87
C PRO A 546 -29.29 0.48 58.76
N PRO A 547 -28.66 -0.06 59.81
CA PRO A 547 -28.17 -1.44 59.81
C PRO A 547 -29.32 -2.42 59.60
N SER A 548 -29.25 -3.16 58.51
CA SER A 548 -30.12 -4.31 58.26
C SER A 548 -29.89 -5.37 59.34
N LYS A 549 -30.98 -5.75 60.00
CA LYS A 549 -31.02 -6.80 61.03
C LYS A 549 -30.37 -8.11 60.55
N PRO A 550 -29.68 -8.85 61.43
CA PRO A 550 -29.19 -10.18 61.11
C PRO A 550 -30.37 -11.12 60.83
N ARG A 551 -30.31 -11.82 59.69
CA ARG A 551 -31.18 -12.96 59.42
C ARG A 551 -30.63 -14.15 60.18
N ASP A 552 -31.35 -14.55 61.21
CA ASP A 552 -31.18 -15.86 61.85
C ASP A 552 -31.56 -16.94 60.82
N PHE A 553 -30.60 -17.80 60.49
CA PHE A 553 -30.85 -19.07 59.83
C PHE A 553 -31.00 -20.14 60.91
N ILE A 554 -32.17 -20.78 60.93
CA ILE A 554 -32.44 -22.06 61.58
C ILE A 554 -31.95 -23.17 60.65
#